data_AF-A0A8T5FXX2-F1
#
_entry.id   AF-A0A8T5FXX2-F1
#
_cell.length_a   1.000
_cell.length_b   1.000
_cell.length_c   1.000
_cell.angle_alpha   90.00
_cell.angle_beta   90.00
_cell.angle_gamma   90.00
#
_symmetry.space_group_name_H-M   'P 1'
#
loop_
_entity.id
_entity.type
_entity.pdbx_description
1 polymer ?
#
loop_
_entity_poly.entity_id
_entity_poly.type
_entity_poly.pdbx_seq_one_letter_code
_entity_poly.pdbx_strand_id
1 'polypeptide(L)'
;MLLKHMKSKKGESLSMNTIVIAAIALTVLIVMIIIFTGKTKDFVIGTKSCEAKKGSCTPLLDCKNSDGIIHRNTNCKDNNAEELESTNDNFQVCCVDIM
;
A
#
# COMPACT_ATOMS: atom_id res chain seq x y z
N MET A 1 -2.68 -1.10 70.70
CA MET A 1 -3.10 -0.69 69.34
C MET A 1 -2.09 -1.30 68.35
N LEU A 2 -2.36 -2.52 67.88
CA LEU A 2 -1.44 -3.24 66.97
C LEU A 2 -1.91 -3.01 65.53
N LEU A 3 -1.18 -2.16 64.80
CA LEU A 3 -1.41 -1.95 63.36
C LEU A 3 -0.94 -3.20 62.59
N LYS A 4 -1.93 -3.97 62.14
CA LYS A 4 -1.76 -5.15 61.31
C LYS A 4 -1.23 -4.74 59.93
N HIS A 5 -0.03 -5.20 59.60
CA HIS A 5 0.62 -5.02 58.31
C HIS A 5 -0.24 -5.67 57.20
N MET A 6 -0.85 -4.86 56.32
CA MET A 6 -1.45 -5.36 55.09
C MET A 6 -0.38 -5.44 54.00
N LYS A 7 0.32 -6.58 53.92
CA LYS A 7 1.20 -6.87 52.78
C LYS A 7 0.32 -7.39 51.63
N SER A 8 -0.18 -6.49 50.80
CA SER A 8 -0.87 -6.87 49.55
C SER A 8 0.15 -7.49 48.60
N LYS A 9 0.15 -8.82 48.53
CA LYS A 9 0.87 -9.58 47.50
C LYS A 9 -0.13 -10.10 46.49
N LYS A 10 -0.85 -9.19 45.83
CA LYS A 10 -1.64 -9.49 44.63
C LYS A 10 -0.82 -9.13 43.40
N GLY A 11 0.34 -9.78 43.27
CA GLY A 11 0.89 -10.00 41.94
C GLY A 11 0.09 -11.17 41.39
N GLU A 12 -0.92 -10.87 40.57
CA GLU A 12 -1.61 -11.88 39.79
C GLU A 12 -0.54 -12.73 39.13
N SER A 13 -0.47 -14.00 39.50
CA SER A 13 0.24 -14.98 38.70
C SER A 13 -0.58 -15.05 37.41
N LEU A 14 -0.27 -14.18 36.46
CA LEU A 14 -0.70 -14.36 35.08
C LEU A 14 -0.28 -15.79 34.76
N SER A 15 -1.29 -16.66 34.69
CA SER A 15 -1.10 -18.09 34.50
C SER A 15 -0.11 -18.26 33.37
N MET A 16 0.87 -19.14 33.52
CA MET A 16 1.90 -19.37 32.49
C MET A 16 1.25 -19.59 31.11
N ASN A 17 0.05 -20.16 31.09
CA ASN A 17 -0.80 -20.32 29.92
C ASN A 17 -1.14 -18.99 29.21
N THR A 18 -1.45 -17.93 29.96
CA THR A 18 -1.77 -16.61 29.39
C THR A 18 -0.58 -16.02 28.64
N ILE A 19 0.64 -16.20 29.17
CA ILE A 19 1.87 -15.74 28.52
C ILE A 19 2.09 -16.52 27.21
N VAL A 20 1.88 -17.85 27.24
CA VAL A 20 2.01 -18.70 26.04
C VAL A 20 0.99 -18.30 24.97
N ILE A 21 -0.28 -18.10 25.35
CA ILE A 21 -1.34 -17.69 24.42
C ILE A 21 -1.03 -16.30 23.83
N ALA A 22 -0.55 -15.36 24.64
CA ALA A 22 -0.16 -14.04 24.18
C ALA A 22 0.98 -14.11 23.14
N ALA A 23 2.00 -14.95 23.38
CA ALA A 23 3.10 -15.13 22.44
C ALA A 23 2.65 -15.75 21.10
N ILE A 24 1.74 -16.72 21.12
CA ILE A 24 1.16 -17.34 19.90
C ILE A 24 0.32 -16.30 19.14
N ALA A 25 -0.53 -15.55 19.83
CA ALA A 25 -1.36 -14.53 19.19
C ALA A 25 -0.51 -13.44 18.50
N LEU A 26 0.56 -13.00 19.17
CA LEU A 26 1.45 -11.97 18.66
C LEU A 26 2.24 -12.46 17.44
N THR A 27 2.72 -13.71 17.46
CA THR A 27 3.42 -14.32 16.32
C THR A 27 2.51 -14.50 15.10
N VAL A 28 1.29 -15.01 15.28
CA VAL A 28 0.33 -15.15 14.18
C VAL A 28 -0.02 -13.80 13.56
N LEU A 29 -0.19 -12.76 14.39
CA LEU A 29 -0.45 -11.40 13.91
C LEU A 29 0.71 -10.87 13.05
N ILE A 30 1.96 -11.07 13.46
CA ILE A 30 3.14 -10.68 12.67
C ILE A 30 3.15 -11.40 11.32
N VAL A 31 2.92 -12.72 11.31
CA VAL A 31 2.89 -13.52 10.07
C VAL A 31 1.81 -13.03 9.11
N MET A 32 0.61 -12.76 9.63
CA MET A 32 -0.48 -12.17 8.83
C MET A 32 -0.08 -10.83 8.21
N ILE A 33 0.53 -9.92 8.99
CA ILE A 33 0.98 -8.62 8.49
C ILE A 33 2.00 -8.78 7.36
N ILE A 34 2.99 -9.67 7.51
CA ILE A 34 4.03 -9.90 6.50
C ILE A 34 3.41 -10.37 5.18
N ILE A 35 2.49 -11.34 5.24
CA ILE A 35 1.82 -11.89 4.04
C ILE A 35 0.94 -10.82 3.37
N PHE A 36 0.13 -10.11 4.15
CA PHE A 36 -0.76 -9.08 3.60
C PHE A 36 -0.01 -7.86 3.06
N THR A 37 1.11 -7.48 3.67
CA THR A 37 1.95 -6.36 3.22
C THR A 37 2.62 -6.65 1.87
N GLY A 38 2.99 -7.90 1.60
CA GLY A 38 3.54 -8.30 0.30
C GLY A 38 2.53 -8.14 -0.84
N LYS A 39 1.29 -8.61 -0.64
CA LYS A 39 0.26 -8.65 -1.68
C LYS A 39 -0.41 -7.30 -1.96
N THR A 40 -0.50 -6.42 -0.95
CA THR A 40 -1.11 -5.10 -1.10
C THR A 40 -0.33 -4.18 -2.03
N LYS A 41 1.00 -4.30 -2.08
CA LYS A 41 1.82 -3.53 -3.04
C LYS A 41 1.48 -3.89 -4.48
N ASP A 42 1.39 -5.18 -4.79
CA ASP A 42 1.03 -5.65 -6.15
C ASP A 42 -0.40 -5.25 -6.53
N PHE A 43 -1.35 -5.28 -5.58
CA PHE A 43 -2.73 -4.84 -5.81
C PHE A 43 -2.85 -3.33 -6.11
N VAL A 44 -2.10 -2.49 -5.38
CA VAL A 44 -2.09 -1.04 -5.61
C VAL A 44 -1.43 -0.70 -6.96
N ILE A 45 -0.40 -1.45 -7.36
CA ILE A 45 0.22 -1.28 -8.68
C ILE A 45 -0.76 -1.71 -9.77
N GLY A 46 -1.40 -2.88 -9.62
CA GLY A 46 -2.39 -3.38 -10.58
C GLY A 46 -3.56 -2.41 -10.80
N THR A 47 -4.12 -1.82 -9.74
CA THR A 47 -5.24 -0.86 -9.86
C THR A 47 -4.87 0.50 -10.45
N LYS A 48 -3.59 0.86 -10.42
CA LYS A 48 -3.06 2.09 -11.03
C LYS A 48 -2.56 1.87 -12.46
N SER A 49 -2.52 0.65 -12.95
CA SER A 49 -2.07 0.39 -14.31
C SER A 49 -3.09 0.88 -15.33
N CYS A 50 -2.61 1.51 -16.40
CA CYS A 50 -3.45 1.88 -17.54
C CYS A 50 -4.15 0.65 -18.14
N GLU A 51 -3.44 -0.47 -18.21
CA GLU A 51 -3.97 -1.79 -18.61
C GLU A 51 -5.15 -2.26 -17.74
N ALA A 52 -5.10 -2.05 -16.42
CA ALA A 52 -6.19 -2.44 -15.54
C ALA A 52 -7.44 -1.57 -15.71
N LYS A 53 -7.25 -0.37 -16.27
CA LYS A 53 -8.32 0.53 -16.70
C LYS A 53 -8.73 0.28 -18.15
N LYS A 54 -8.29 -0.82 -18.78
CA LYS A 54 -8.53 -1.17 -20.19
C LYS A 54 -8.02 -0.12 -21.18
N GLY A 55 -7.04 0.68 -20.77
CA GLY A 55 -6.43 1.69 -21.62
C GLY A 55 -5.07 1.31 -22.17
N SER A 56 -4.62 2.08 -23.18
CA SER A 56 -3.24 2.06 -23.69
C SER A 56 -2.52 3.37 -23.37
N CYS A 57 -1.22 3.28 -23.11
CA CYS A 57 -0.37 4.46 -22.94
C CYS A 57 0.01 5.03 -24.31
N THR A 58 -0.45 6.24 -24.61
CA THR A 58 -0.15 6.97 -25.86
C THR A 58 0.46 8.33 -25.55
N PRO A 59 1.26 8.92 -26.46
CA PRO A 59 1.79 10.27 -26.27
C PRO A 59 0.67 11.32 -26.31
N LEU A 60 0.89 12.48 -25.68
CA LEU A 60 -0.12 13.53 -25.48
C LEU A 60 -0.76 14.02 -26.79
N LEU A 61 0.01 14.07 -27.88
CA LEU A 61 -0.49 14.50 -29.19
C LEU A 61 -1.62 13.58 -29.68
N ASP A 62 -1.46 12.28 -29.57
CA ASP A 62 -2.49 11.31 -29.94
C ASP A 62 -3.64 11.32 -28.93
N CYS A 63 -3.34 11.66 -27.69
CA CYS A 63 -4.34 11.72 -26.63
C CYS A 63 -5.34 12.87 -26.78
N LYS A 64 -4.86 14.05 -27.22
CA LYS A 64 -5.72 15.21 -27.50
C LYS A 64 -6.63 15.00 -28.72
N ASN A 65 -6.21 14.14 -29.64
CA ASN A 65 -6.97 13.76 -30.83
C ASN A 65 -7.87 12.53 -30.61
N SER A 66 -7.76 11.89 -29.44
CA SER A 66 -8.62 10.77 -29.08
C SER A 66 -9.87 11.29 -28.37
N ASP A 67 -11.06 10.92 -28.83
CA ASP A 67 -12.34 11.14 -28.13
C ASP A 67 -12.50 10.26 -26.87
N GLY A 68 -11.40 9.70 -26.35
CA GLY A 68 -11.38 8.79 -25.22
C GLY A 68 -11.27 9.49 -23.87
N ILE A 69 -11.57 8.75 -22.80
CA ILE A 69 -11.45 9.25 -21.42
C ILE A 69 -9.97 9.21 -21.02
N ILE A 70 -9.44 10.38 -20.63
CA ILE A 70 -8.05 10.54 -20.18
C ILE A 70 -7.93 10.13 -18.70
N HIS A 71 -7.30 8.99 -18.42
CA HIS A 71 -7.01 8.59 -17.04
C HIS A 71 -5.68 9.19 -16.56
N ARG A 72 -5.74 10.04 -15.53
CA ARG A 72 -4.56 10.59 -14.83
C ARG A 72 -4.05 9.62 -13.75
N ASN A 73 -2.77 9.74 -13.38
CA ASN A 73 -2.13 8.94 -12.33
C ASN A 73 -2.09 7.43 -12.65
N THR A 74 -1.67 7.10 -13.87
CA THR A 74 -1.44 5.73 -14.34
C THR A 74 0.05 5.37 -14.37
N ASN A 75 0.37 4.09 -14.54
CA ASN A 75 1.74 3.58 -14.61
C ASN A 75 2.46 3.85 -15.95
N CYS A 76 1.93 4.72 -16.81
CA CYS A 76 2.60 5.07 -18.07
C CYS A 76 3.94 5.76 -17.72
N LYS A 77 5.05 5.06 -17.99
CA LYS A 77 6.40 5.59 -17.83
C LYS A 77 6.82 6.29 -19.11
N ASP A 78 7.28 7.51 -18.99
CA ASP A 78 8.10 8.13 -20.03
C ASP A 78 9.45 7.42 -20.01
N ASN A 79 9.69 6.54 -20.98
CA ASN A 79 10.92 5.73 -21.07
C ASN A 79 12.19 6.58 -21.37
N ASN A 80 12.08 7.91 -21.28
CA ASN A 80 13.17 8.87 -21.43
C ASN A 80 13.31 9.76 -20.18
N ALA A 81 12.97 9.25 -19.00
CA ALA A 81 13.26 9.93 -17.73
C ALA A 81 14.70 9.66 -17.26
N GLU A 82 15.68 9.96 -18.09
CA GLU A 82 17.01 10.37 -17.61
C GLU A 82 17.01 11.89 -17.61
N GLU A 83 16.98 12.43 -16.39
CA GLU A 83 17.36 13.80 -16.03
C GLU A 83 16.89 14.92 -16.97
N LEU A 84 15.70 15.47 -16.71
CA LEU A 84 15.49 16.89 -16.99
C LEU A 84 14.53 17.49 -15.98
N GLU A 85 15.11 18.40 -15.19
CA GLU A 85 14.43 19.37 -14.37
C GLU A 85 13.29 20.02 -15.13
N SER A 86 12.14 20.09 -14.44
CA SER A 86 11.14 21.16 -14.51
C SER A 86 11.38 22.20 -15.61
N THR A 87 11.06 21.87 -16.86
CA THR A 87 10.83 22.86 -17.90
C THR A 87 9.56 22.49 -18.66
N ASN A 88 8.69 23.48 -18.76
CA ASN A 88 7.33 23.39 -19.25
C ASN A 88 7.25 23.00 -20.74
N ASP A 89 7.36 21.72 -21.09
CA ASP A 89 6.84 21.18 -22.35
C ASP A 89 6.42 19.71 -22.19
N ASN A 90 5.21 19.54 -21.66
CA ASN A 90 4.20 18.49 -21.90
C ASN A 90 4.57 17.21 -22.70
N PHE A 91 5.63 16.49 -22.37
CA PHE A 91 5.68 15.06 -22.65
C PHE A 91 4.82 14.33 -21.62
N GLN A 92 3.50 14.53 -21.70
CA GLN A 92 2.53 13.83 -20.85
C GLN A 92 2.11 12.56 -21.58
N VAL A 93 2.57 11.39 -21.14
CA VAL A 93 1.90 10.14 -21.51
C VAL A 93 0.52 10.09 -20.89
N CYS A 94 -0.46 9.69 -21.67
CA CYS A 94 -1.84 9.59 -21.22
C CYS A 94 -2.38 8.19 -21.45
N CYS A 95 -3.31 7.79 -20.59
CA CYS A 95 -4.00 6.52 -20.68
C CYS A 95 -5.38 6.73 -21.32
N VAL A 96 -5.54 6.22 -22.53
CA VAL A 96 -6.80 6.27 -23.29
C VAL A 96 -7.47 4.92 -23.24
N ASP A 97 -8.75 4.89 -22.85
CA ASP A 97 -9.58 3.67 -22.94
C ASP A 97 -9.58 3.12 -24.37
N ILE A 98 -9.22 1.84 -24.51
CA ILE A 98 -9.40 1.10 -25.76
C ILE A 98 -10.85 0.59 -25.71
N MET A 99 -11.77 1.29 -26.37
CA MET A 99 -13.13 0.77 -26.58
C MET A 99 -13.10 -0.54 -27.38
#